data_AF-A0A523YY19-F1
#
_entry.id   AF-A0A523YY19-F1
#
_cell.length_a   1.000
_cell.length_b   1.000
_cell.length_c   1.000
_cell.angle_alpha   90.00
_cell.angle_beta   90.00
_cell.angle_gamma   90.00
#
_symmetry.space_group_name_H-M   'P 1'
#
loop_
_entity.id
_entity.type
_entity.pdbx_description
1 polymer ?
#
loop_
_entity_poly.entity_id
_entity_poly.type
_entity_poly.pdbx_seq_one_letter_code
_entity_poly.pdbx_strand_id
1 'polypeptide(L)'
;MRNLKQMEVLRQKGPACGTTCLAMVIRFLTGDSAITPGDIDKEIRRLPGMFSAPTDLMMYARRKGLKAEEYNHNSLQQVKELVDQGIPVVPLLDLTPNNALDFQNWHWVVMVAVEEDDRPDRVVINNPWGQQEEWGKNDFLRQWAHLKLLGLTFGYSNYFIALGTPDDELPPRRVDGVAPANAVIKGLADVLNGFARVRFDRSPRGLGQILWGIFRLIYGIAYLLWSNIRFWFKFSLKPSSYNSDSQGSRS
;
A
#
# COMPACT_ATOMS: atom_id res chain seq x y z
N MET A 1 19.57 12.75 -13.25
CA MET A 1 18.64 12.29 -12.20
C MET A 1 17.28 12.91 -12.49
N ARG A 2 16.20 12.13 -12.44
CA ARG A 2 14.85 12.60 -12.81
C ARG A 2 14.30 13.50 -11.69
N ASN A 3 13.76 14.68 -12.04
CA ASN A 3 13.10 15.56 -11.06
C ASN A 3 11.63 15.14 -10.88
N LEU A 4 11.34 14.37 -9.83
CA LEU A 4 10.00 13.84 -9.59
C LEU A 4 8.93 14.92 -9.36
N LYS A 5 9.31 16.13 -8.92
CA LYS A 5 8.36 17.24 -8.73
C LYS A 5 7.74 17.74 -10.05
N GLN A 6 8.36 17.43 -11.19
CA GLN A 6 7.83 17.75 -12.52
C GLN A 6 6.81 16.72 -13.02
N MET A 7 6.55 15.65 -12.26
CA MET A 7 5.52 14.66 -12.59
C MET A 7 4.15 15.33 -12.65
N GLU A 8 3.46 15.15 -13.78
CA GLU A 8 2.09 15.60 -13.98
C GLU A 8 1.16 15.04 -12.90
N VAL A 9 0.34 15.91 -12.32
CA VAL A 9 -0.65 15.52 -11.31
C VAL A 9 -1.99 15.24 -11.98
N LEU A 10 -2.43 14.00 -11.90
CA LEU A 10 -3.72 13.56 -12.43
C LEU A 10 -4.80 13.55 -11.34
N ARG A 11 -6.05 13.76 -11.75
CA ARG A 11 -7.22 13.68 -10.87
C ARG A 11 -8.00 12.38 -11.08
N GLN A 12 -8.23 11.64 -9.99
CA GLN A 12 -8.98 10.41 -9.96
C GLN A 12 -10.47 10.66 -10.21
N LYS A 13 -11.15 9.67 -10.81
CA LYS A 13 -12.60 9.60 -10.92
C LYS A 13 -13.11 8.43 -10.07
N GLY A 14 -13.95 8.70 -9.07
CA GLY A 14 -14.37 7.68 -8.11
C GLY A 14 -13.19 7.15 -7.27
N PRO A 15 -13.26 5.93 -6.74
CA PRO A 15 -12.18 5.34 -5.93
C PRO A 15 -11.10 4.74 -6.84
N ALA A 16 -10.33 5.61 -7.50
CA ALA A 16 -9.29 5.26 -8.48
C ALA A 16 -7.91 5.80 -8.07
N CYS A 17 -7.67 6.04 -6.77
CA CYS A 17 -6.41 6.61 -6.29
C CYS A 17 -5.18 5.81 -6.75
N GLY A 18 -5.23 4.47 -6.63
CA GLY A 18 -4.12 3.60 -7.02
C GLY A 18 -3.80 3.62 -8.52
N THR A 19 -4.81 3.50 -9.38
CA THR A 19 -4.61 3.56 -10.84
C THR A 19 -4.26 4.97 -11.32
N THR A 20 -4.75 6.01 -10.65
CA THR A 20 -4.36 7.39 -10.93
C THR A 20 -2.89 7.63 -10.58
N CYS A 21 -2.44 7.16 -9.41
CA CYS A 21 -1.03 7.20 -9.03
C CYS A 21 -0.15 6.43 -10.00
N LEU A 22 -0.57 5.23 -10.39
CA LEU A 22 0.17 4.43 -11.35
C LEU A 22 0.26 5.11 -12.73
N ALA A 23 -0.81 5.74 -13.20
CA ALA A 23 -0.80 6.50 -14.45
C ALA A 23 0.19 7.68 -14.38
N MET A 24 0.20 8.45 -13.28
CA MET A 24 1.17 9.54 -13.09
C MET A 24 2.61 9.03 -13.21
N VAL A 25 2.92 7.93 -12.51
CA VAL A 25 4.27 7.35 -12.51
C VAL A 25 4.66 6.80 -13.87
N ILE A 26 3.77 6.05 -14.55
CA ILE A 26 4.09 5.49 -15.87
C ILE A 26 4.33 6.61 -16.88
N ARG A 27 3.43 7.61 -16.97
CA ARG A 27 3.59 8.76 -17.88
C ARG A 27 4.92 9.47 -17.66
N PHE A 28 5.32 9.63 -16.40
CA PHE A 28 6.59 10.26 -16.05
C PHE A 28 7.81 9.42 -16.46
N LEU A 29 7.79 8.11 -16.21
CA LEU A 29 8.92 7.23 -16.48
C LEU A 29 9.08 6.89 -17.96
N THR A 30 7.99 6.86 -18.73
CA THR A 30 8.01 6.47 -20.15
C THR A 30 7.84 7.64 -21.12
N GLY A 31 7.34 8.78 -20.65
CA GLY A 31 6.92 9.89 -21.51
C GLY A 31 5.60 9.65 -22.25
N ASP A 32 4.93 8.52 -22.02
CA ASP A 32 3.67 8.18 -22.72
C ASP A 32 2.46 8.81 -22.04
N SER A 33 2.09 10.01 -22.51
CA SER A 33 0.93 10.77 -22.03
C SER A 33 -0.42 10.19 -22.47
N ALA A 34 -0.45 9.16 -23.33
CA ALA A 34 -1.68 8.51 -23.74
C ALA A 34 -2.22 7.56 -22.66
N ILE A 35 -1.39 7.13 -21.71
CA ILE A 35 -1.83 6.25 -20.63
C ILE A 35 -2.72 7.04 -19.66
N THR A 36 -3.97 6.59 -19.54
CA THR A 36 -4.96 7.19 -18.64
C THR A 36 -5.27 6.28 -17.45
N PRO A 37 -5.70 6.82 -16.29
CA PRO A 37 -6.18 6.00 -15.17
C PRO A 37 -7.30 5.03 -15.58
N GLY A 38 -8.16 5.44 -16.51
CA GLY A 38 -9.26 4.63 -17.02
C GLY A 38 -8.82 3.42 -17.84
N ASP A 39 -7.69 3.50 -18.53
CA ASP A 39 -7.16 2.36 -19.28
C ASP A 39 -6.52 1.33 -18.33
N ILE A 40 -5.84 1.81 -17.28
CA ILE A 40 -5.34 0.96 -16.20
C ILE A 40 -6.51 0.28 -15.49
N ASP A 41 -7.56 1.04 -15.18
CA ASP A 41 -8.78 0.52 -14.56
C ASP A 41 -9.38 -0.62 -15.35
N LYS A 42 -9.59 -0.47 -16.66
CA LYS A 42 -10.16 -1.56 -17.49
C LYS A 42 -9.35 -2.85 -17.43
N GLU A 43 -8.02 -2.74 -17.26
CA GLU A 43 -7.15 -3.90 -17.17
C GLU A 43 -7.13 -4.56 -15.79
N ILE A 44 -7.16 -3.78 -14.71
CA ILE A 44 -6.97 -4.32 -13.34
C ILE A 44 -8.24 -4.31 -12.47
N ARG A 45 -9.27 -3.54 -12.85
CA ARG A 45 -10.57 -3.41 -12.15
C ARG A 45 -11.73 -3.61 -13.13
N ARG A 46 -12.52 -4.67 -12.96
CA ARG A 46 -13.72 -4.89 -13.79
C ARG A 46 -14.98 -4.21 -13.29
N LEU A 47 -15.00 -3.78 -12.02
CA LEU A 47 -16.08 -2.98 -11.46
C LEU A 47 -15.59 -1.59 -11.07
N PRO A 48 -16.34 -0.53 -11.44
CA PRO A 48 -16.13 0.78 -10.86
C PRO A 48 -16.40 0.71 -9.36
N GLY A 49 -15.69 1.50 -8.56
CA GLY A 49 -15.93 1.53 -7.11
C GLY A 49 -14.94 0.73 -6.25
N MET A 50 -14.03 -0.04 -6.86
CA MET A 50 -13.12 -0.94 -6.12
C MET A 50 -11.74 -0.34 -5.89
N PHE A 51 -11.13 -0.60 -4.73
CA PHE A 51 -9.70 -0.31 -4.50
C PHE A 51 -8.80 -1.09 -5.47
N SER A 52 -7.55 -0.65 -5.63
CA SER A 52 -6.54 -1.36 -6.42
C SER A 52 -5.65 -2.18 -5.50
N ALA A 53 -5.60 -3.50 -5.70
CA ALA A 53 -4.67 -4.35 -4.95
C ALA A 53 -3.23 -4.03 -5.36
N PRO A 54 -2.27 -3.96 -4.41
CA PRO A 54 -0.88 -3.63 -4.75
C PRO A 54 -0.29 -4.55 -5.81
N THR A 55 -0.56 -5.86 -5.71
CA THR A 55 -0.10 -6.84 -6.70
C THR A 55 -0.59 -6.56 -8.12
N ASP A 56 -1.81 -6.05 -8.29
CA ASP A 56 -2.37 -5.78 -9.62
C ASP A 56 -1.75 -4.51 -10.23
N LEU A 57 -1.47 -3.49 -9.40
CA LEU A 57 -0.71 -2.30 -9.81
C LEU A 57 0.70 -2.68 -10.28
N MET A 58 1.42 -3.49 -9.49
CA MET A 58 2.77 -3.94 -9.84
C MET A 58 2.79 -4.80 -11.11
N MET A 59 1.84 -5.74 -11.24
CA MET A 59 1.74 -6.57 -12.45
C MET A 59 1.46 -5.72 -13.69
N TYR A 60 0.63 -4.69 -13.58
CA TYR A 60 0.39 -3.75 -14.68
C TYR A 60 1.68 -3.01 -15.08
N ALA A 61 2.38 -2.43 -14.10
CA ALA A 61 3.65 -1.73 -14.33
C ALA A 61 4.68 -2.63 -15.05
N ARG A 62 4.83 -3.88 -14.58
CA ARG A 62 5.73 -4.87 -15.18
C ARG A 62 5.36 -5.22 -16.62
N ARG A 63 4.06 -5.32 -16.95
CA ARG A 63 3.61 -5.51 -18.34
C ARG A 63 3.91 -4.31 -19.25
N LYS A 64 4.08 -3.12 -18.68
CA LYS A 64 4.52 -1.91 -19.39
C LYS A 64 6.05 -1.77 -19.45
N GLY A 65 6.79 -2.81 -19.08
CA GLY A 65 8.25 -2.83 -19.14
C GLY A 65 8.96 -2.12 -17.99
N LEU A 66 8.23 -1.74 -16.94
CA LEU A 66 8.83 -1.12 -15.76
C LEU A 66 9.26 -2.17 -14.73
N LYS A 67 10.29 -1.84 -13.96
CA LYS A 67 10.57 -2.52 -12.69
C LYS A 67 9.55 -2.04 -11.66
N ALA A 68 9.04 -2.96 -10.86
CA ALA A 68 8.13 -2.63 -9.77
C ALA A 68 8.39 -3.58 -8.61
N GLU A 69 8.68 -3.04 -7.43
CA GLU A 69 8.85 -3.79 -6.19
C GLU A 69 8.04 -3.18 -5.07
N GLU A 70 7.63 -4.00 -4.11
CA GLU A 70 6.90 -3.56 -2.92
C GLU A 70 7.73 -3.79 -1.66
N TYR A 71 7.50 -2.92 -0.69
CA TYR A 71 8.24 -2.89 0.55
C TYR A 71 7.30 -2.64 1.72
N ASN A 72 7.53 -3.37 2.81
CA ASN A 72 6.85 -3.24 4.10
C ASN A 72 7.88 -3.01 5.22
N HIS A 73 7.42 -2.44 6.34
CA HIS A 73 8.22 -2.10 7.53
C HIS A 73 9.43 -1.19 7.25
N ASN A 74 9.28 -0.23 6.34
CA ASN A 74 10.38 0.65 5.92
C ASN A 74 10.47 1.94 6.72
N SER A 75 11.57 2.65 6.54
CA SER A 75 11.77 4.00 7.05
C SER A 75 11.52 5.05 5.98
N LEU A 76 11.23 6.28 6.40
CA LEU A 76 11.15 7.43 5.48
C LEU A 76 12.51 7.70 4.82
N GLN A 77 13.62 7.38 5.49
CA GLN A 77 14.98 7.49 4.93
C GLN A 77 15.14 6.61 3.68
N GLN A 78 14.63 5.38 3.70
CA GLN A 78 14.70 4.50 2.52
C GLN A 78 13.84 5.01 1.37
N VAL A 79 12.70 5.64 1.69
CA VAL A 79 11.87 6.30 0.67
C VAL A 79 12.61 7.50 0.08
N LYS A 80 13.26 8.30 0.94
CA LYS A 80 14.09 9.43 0.52
C LYS A 80 15.20 8.98 -0.43
N GLU A 81 15.94 7.93 -0.10
CA GLU A 81 17.00 7.39 -0.96
C GLU A 81 16.51 7.03 -2.37
N LEU A 82 15.32 6.44 -2.49
CA LEU A 82 14.71 6.13 -3.79
C LEU A 82 14.25 7.39 -4.54
N VAL A 83 13.54 8.27 -3.83
CA VAL A 83 13.03 9.52 -4.39
C VAL A 83 14.17 10.43 -4.85
N ASP A 84 15.25 10.52 -4.09
CA ASP A 84 16.46 11.26 -4.43
C ASP A 84 17.13 10.64 -5.67
N GLN A 85 17.10 9.32 -5.87
CA GLN A 85 17.54 8.68 -7.11
C GLN A 85 16.62 8.96 -8.32
N GLY A 86 15.50 9.66 -8.11
CA GLY A 86 14.49 9.89 -9.12
C GLY A 86 13.63 8.65 -9.40
N ILE A 87 13.50 7.74 -8.42
CA ILE A 87 12.63 6.56 -8.47
C ILE A 87 11.32 6.89 -7.73
N PRO A 88 10.18 6.96 -8.44
CA PRO A 88 8.89 7.22 -7.81
C PRO A 88 8.49 6.16 -6.79
N VAL A 89 7.98 6.62 -5.65
CA VAL A 89 7.46 5.78 -4.57
C VAL A 89 5.97 6.06 -4.39
N VAL A 90 5.16 5.00 -4.28
CA VAL A 90 3.70 5.06 -4.15
C VAL A 90 3.33 4.46 -2.79
N PRO A 91 3.32 5.26 -1.70
CA PRO A 91 2.91 4.77 -0.38
C PRO A 91 1.41 4.56 -0.31
N LEU A 92 1.01 3.59 0.52
CA LEU A 92 -0.39 3.38 0.90
C LEU A 92 -0.62 3.98 2.28
N LEU A 93 -1.57 4.90 2.38
CA LEU A 93 -1.90 5.63 3.59
C LEU A 93 -3.25 5.20 4.15
N ASP A 94 -3.42 5.35 5.46
CA ASP A 94 -4.72 5.36 6.14
C ASP A 94 -5.01 6.81 6.55
N LEU A 95 -5.97 7.46 5.87
CA LEU A 95 -6.32 8.86 6.13
C LEU A 95 -7.12 9.05 7.43
N THR A 96 -7.60 7.96 8.04
CA THR A 96 -8.29 7.98 9.33
C THR A 96 -7.72 6.93 10.27
N PRO A 97 -6.44 7.04 10.68
CA PRO A 97 -5.75 6.00 11.43
C PRO A 97 -6.38 5.75 12.83
N ASN A 98 -7.21 6.68 13.30
CA ASN A 98 -7.97 6.60 14.55
C ASN A 98 -9.37 5.98 14.39
N ASN A 99 -9.87 5.80 13.16
CA ASN A 99 -11.16 5.18 12.89
C ASN A 99 -11.00 3.78 12.30
N ALA A 100 -10.87 2.80 13.19
CA ALA A 100 -10.69 1.39 12.88
C ALA A 100 -11.77 0.75 11.97
N LEU A 101 -12.94 1.38 11.85
CA LEU A 101 -14.09 0.86 11.11
C LEU A 101 -14.25 1.49 9.73
N ASP A 102 -13.42 2.47 9.37
CA ASP A 102 -13.52 3.18 8.09
C ASP A 102 -12.59 2.59 7.02
N PHE A 103 -13.12 1.64 6.27
CA PHE A 103 -12.39 0.92 5.22
C PHE A 103 -12.22 1.72 3.92
N GLN A 104 -12.84 2.90 3.81
CA GLN A 104 -12.83 3.69 2.57
C GLN A 104 -11.65 4.67 2.52
N ASN A 105 -10.87 4.78 3.59
CA ASN A 105 -9.85 5.82 3.74
C ASN A 105 -8.44 5.36 3.45
N TRP A 106 -8.28 4.15 2.89
CA TRP A 106 -7.02 3.76 2.29
C TRP A 106 -6.76 4.55 1.02
N HIS A 107 -5.63 5.23 0.98
CA HIS A 107 -5.33 6.19 -0.06
C HIS A 107 -3.93 5.99 -0.61
N TRP A 108 -3.84 5.82 -1.92
CA TRP A 108 -2.56 5.83 -2.62
C TRP A 108 -2.21 7.27 -2.96
N VAL A 109 -0.94 7.63 -2.76
CA VAL A 109 -0.35 8.89 -3.23
C VAL A 109 0.97 8.58 -3.91
N VAL A 110 1.56 9.53 -4.64
CA VAL A 110 2.94 9.39 -5.15
C VAL A 110 3.83 10.33 -4.37
N MET A 111 4.86 9.83 -3.72
CA MET A 111 5.87 10.66 -3.07
C MET A 111 6.90 11.12 -4.09
N VAL A 112 7.16 12.44 -4.11
CA VAL A 112 8.04 13.10 -5.09
C VAL A 112 9.22 13.83 -4.44
N ALA A 113 9.18 14.10 -3.13
CA ALA A 113 10.33 14.59 -2.38
C ALA A 113 10.21 14.24 -0.89
N VAL A 114 11.36 14.07 -0.23
CA VAL A 114 11.52 14.11 1.22
C VAL A 114 12.57 15.18 1.53
N GLU A 115 12.11 16.29 2.09
CA GLU A 115 12.91 17.48 2.35
C GLU A 115 13.26 17.53 3.83
N GLU A 116 14.56 17.54 4.09
CA GLU A 116 15.15 17.67 5.42
C GLU A 116 15.82 19.04 5.46
N ASP A 117 15.01 20.09 5.68
CA ASP A 117 15.48 21.47 5.86
C ASP A 117 15.50 21.84 7.36
N ASP A 118 16.14 22.97 7.69
CA ASP A 118 16.40 23.49 9.05
C ASP A 118 15.17 23.73 9.96
N ARG A 119 13.94 23.35 9.53
CA ARG A 119 12.71 22.99 10.32
C ARG A 119 11.41 23.14 9.48
N PRO A 120 10.35 22.38 9.78
CA PRO A 120 10.33 20.94 10.06
C PRO A 120 10.35 20.12 8.75
N ASP A 121 10.91 18.91 8.79
CA ASP A 121 10.95 17.97 7.66
C ASP A 121 9.60 17.84 6.95
N ARG A 122 9.63 17.90 5.62
CA ARG A 122 8.44 17.84 4.77
C ARG A 122 8.51 16.66 3.83
N VAL A 123 7.34 16.12 3.51
CA VAL A 123 7.18 15.23 2.37
C VAL A 123 6.34 15.93 1.32
N VAL A 124 6.74 15.81 0.07
CA VAL A 124 5.96 16.33 -1.06
C VAL A 124 5.32 15.15 -1.76
N ILE A 125 4.01 15.21 -1.95
CA ILE A 125 3.22 14.15 -2.56
C ILE A 125 2.41 14.70 -3.73
N ASN A 126 2.28 13.92 -4.80
CA ASN A 126 1.23 14.08 -5.79
C ASN A 126 0.02 13.28 -5.32
N ASN A 127 -1.01 13.99 -4.87
CA ASN A 127 -2.27 13.40 -4.44
C ASN A 127 -3.19 13.21 -5.65
N PRO A 128 -3.71 11.98 -5.90
CA PRO A 128 -4.62 11.72 -7.02
C PRO A 128 -5.96 12.48 -6.92
N TRP A 129 -6.18 13.33 -5.93
CA TRP A 129 -7.22 14.36 -5.97
C TRP A 129 -6.94 15.50 -6.94
N GLY A 130 -5.79 15.48 -7.63
CA GLY A 130 -5.43 16.44 -8.67
C GLY A 130 -4.58 17.60 -8.16
N GLN A 131 -3.86 17.41 -7.05
CA GLN A 131 -3.02 18.43 -6.44
C GLN A 131 -1.71 17.87 -5.91
N GLN A 132 -0.65 18.67 -5.97
CA GLN A 132 0.60 18.41 -5.25
C GLN A 132 0.49 19.05 -3.87
N GLU A 133 0.90 18.32 -2.83
CA GLU A 133 0.75 18.74 -1.44
C GLU A 133 2.08 18.58 -0.70
N GLU A 134 2.29 19.45 0.29
CA GLU A 134 3.38 19.35 1.25
C GLU A 134 2.82 18.98 2.61
N TRP A 135 3.32 17.90 3.21
CA TRP A 135 2.87 17.43 4.52
C TRP A 135 4.03 17.48 5.50
N GLY A 136 3.72 17.77 6.77
CA GLY A 136 4.68 17.57 7.85
C GLY A 136 5.03 16.09 7.98
N LYS A 137 6.32 15.77 8.15
CA LYS A 137 6.82 14.40 8.31
C LYS A 137 6.04 13.58 9.33
N ASN A 138 5.75 14.16 10.49
CA ASN A 138 5.03 13.45 11.55
C ASN A 138 3.57 13.12 11.18
N ASP A 139 2.91 13.99 10.43
CA ASP A 139 1.54 13.74 9.97
C ASP A 139 1.50 12.65 8.91
N PHE A 140 2.47 12.65 7.99
CA PHE A 140 2.64 11.57 7.02
C PHE A 140 2.93 10.24 7.71
N LEU A 141 3.93 10.20 8.61
CA LEU A 141 4.32 8.98 9.31
C LEU A 141 3.15 8.36 10.09
N ARG A 142 2.31 9.19 10.70
CA ARG A 142 1.11 8.73 11.42
C ARG A 142 0.12 8.00 10.50
N GLN A 143 -0.07 8.51 9.28
CA GLN A 143 -0.99 7.92 8.29
C GLN A 143 -0.38 6.71 7.57
N TRP A 144 0.95 6.61 7.54
CA TRP A 144 1.69 5.54 6.87
C TRP A 144 2.03 4.34 7.80
N ALA A 145 2.05 4.57 9.13
CA ALA A 145 2.57 3.64 10.12
C ALA A 145 1.89 2.26 10.15
N HIS A 146 0.55 2.22 10.26
CA HIS A 146 -0.19 0.98 10.44
C HIS A 146 -1.55 1.07 9.77
N LEU A 147 -1.73 0.34 8.68
CA LEU A 147 -3.02 0.28 8.01
C LEU A 147 -3.90 -0.67 8.80
N LYS A 148 -5.11 -0.24 9.13
CA LYS A 148 -6.07 -1.07 9.85
C LYS A 148 -7.16 -1.58 8.92
N LEU A 149 -7.58 -2.81 9.13
CA LEU A 149 -8.82 -3.35 8.57
C LEU A 149 -9.59 -4.02 9.71
N LEU A 150 -10.85 -3.61 9.89
CA LEU A 150 -11.75 -4.06 10.97
C LEU A 150 -11.13 -3.88 12.38
N GLY A 151 -10.40 -2.77 12.59
CA GLY A 151 -9.68 -2.51 13.84
C GLY A 151 -8.49 -3.42 14.13
N LEU A 152 -8.20 -4.37 13.25
CA LEU A 152 -7.02 -5.20 13.31
C LEU A 152 -5.90 -4.52 12.51
N THR A 153 -4.68 -4.53 13.04
CA THR A 153 -3.51 -4.16 12.27
C THR A 153 -3.42 -5.10 11.07
N PHE A 154 -3.63 -4.52 9.90
CA PHE A 154 -3.47 -5.19 8.65
C PHE A 154 -1.97 -5.24 8.37
N GLY A 155 -1.47 -6.34 7.82
CA GLY A 155 -0.03 -6.60 7.69
C GLY A 155 0.81 -5.53 6.97
N TYR A 156 0.21 -4.47 6.45
CA TYR A 156 0.89 -3.29 5.93
C TYR A 156 1.25 -2.30 7.04
N SER A 157 2.53 -1.96 7.11
CA SER A 157 3.08 -0.97 8.00
C SER A 157 4.23 -0.30 7.28
N ASN A 158 4.17 1.02 7.10
CA ASN A 158 5.11 1.75 6.24
C ASN A 158 5.25 1.11 4.84
N TYR A 159 4.09 0.80 4.25
CA TYR A 159 4.02 0.07 2.99
C TYR A 159 4.12 1.01 1.78
N PHE A 160 4.90 0.62 0.77
CA PHE A 160 4.93 1.32 -0.51
C PHE A 160 5.30 0.42 -1.69
N ILE A 161 5.01 0.90 -2.89
CA ILE A 161 5.52 0.35 -4.16
C ILE A 161 6.55 1.32 -4.73
N ALA A 162 7.73 0.85 -5.12
CA ALA A 162 8.66 1.63 -5.94
C ALA A 162 8.58 1.18 -7.39
N LEU A 163 8.64 2.13 -8.32
CA LEU A 163 8.61 1.87 -9.75
C LEU A 163 9.82 2.51 -10.43
N GLY A 164 10.50 1.76 -11.28
CA GLY A 164 11.68 2.23 -12.02
C GLY A 164 11.64 1.80 -13.49
N THR A 165 12.48 2.41 -14.30
CA THR A 165 12.80 1.95 -15.66
C THR A 165 13.64 0.68 -15.60
N PRO A 166 13.84 -0.02 -16.74
CA PRO A 166 14.75 -1.17 -16.80
C PRO A 166 16.18 -0.90 -16.32
N ASP A 167 16.64 0.35 -16.39
CA ASP A 167 17.99 0.75 -15.99
C ASP A 167 18.11 1.09 -14.49
N ASP A 168 17.00 1.29 -13.78
CA ASP A 168 17.01 1.61 -12.36
C ASP A 168 17.32 0.38 -11.50
N GLU A 169 18.09 0.53 -10.42
CA GLU A 169 18.30 -0.52 -9.44
C GLU A 169 17.30 -0.38 -8.28
N LEU A 170 16.39 -1.34 -8.15
CA LEU A 170 15.49 -1.42 -7.00
C LEU A 170 16.10 -2.34 -5.94
N PRO A 171 16.10 -1.95 -4.65
CA PRO A 171 16.48 -2.84 -3.57
C PRO A 171 15.67 -4.16 -3.58
N PRO A 172 16.19 -5.23 -2.95
CA PRO A 172 15.43 -6.46 -2.82
C PRO A 172 14.08 -6.25 -2.15
N ARG A 173 13.04 -6.85 -2.72
CA ARG A 173 11.65 -6.84 -2.22
C ARG A 173 11.58 -7.23 -0.73
N ARG A 174 10.82 -6.47 0.08
CA ARG A 174 10.59 -6.75 1.50
C ARG A 174 9.10 -6.82 1.82
N VAL A 175 8.58 -8.02 2.00
CA VAL A 175 7.13 -8.29 2.11
C VAL A 175 6.79 -9.17 3.31
N ASP A 176 7.60 -9.09 4.34
CA ASP A 176 7.27 -9.69 5.63
C ASP A 176 5.96 -9.09 6.17
N GLY A 177 5.09 -9.95 6.70
CA GLY A 177 3.80 -9.54 7.27
C GLY A 177 2.68 -9.24 6.26
N VAL A 178 2.97 -8.93 4.98
CA VAL A 178 1.91 -8.51 4.04
C VAL A 178 1.12 -9.65 3.39
N ALA A 179 1.63 -10.89 3.42
CA ALA A 179 1.00 -12.00 2.69
C ALA A 179 -0.50 -12.21 3.05
N PRO A 180 -0.92 -12.16 4.33
CA PRO A 180 -2.34 -12.30 4.69
C PRO A 180 -3.17 -11.09 4.22
N ALA A 181 -2.62 -9.89 4.32
CA ALA A 181 -3.26 -8.67 3.86
C ALA A 181 -3.48 -8.69 2.34
N ASN A 182 -2.45 -9.07 1.59
CA ASN A 182 -2.51 -9.29 0.16
C ASN A 182 -3.53 -10.38 -0.21
N ALA A 183 -3.62 -11.48 0.55
CA ALA A 183 -4.59 -12.54 0.31
C ALA A 183 -6.05 -12.05 0.48
N VAL A 184 -6.34 -11.28 1.53
CA VAL A 184 -7.69 -10.72 1.76
C VAL A 184 -8.06 -9.71 0.68
N ILE A 185 -7.19 -8.75 0.40
CA ILE A 185 -7.43 -7.69 -0.60
C ILE A 185 -7.61 -8.28 -1.99
N LYS A 186 -6.71 -9.20 -2.37
CA LYS A 186 -6.80 -9.89 -3.66
C LYS A 186 -8.02 -10.80 -3.72
N GLY A 187 -8.36 -11.49 -2.63
CA GLY A 187 -9.56 -12.30 -2.53
C GLY A 187 -10.82 -11.48 -2.77
N LEU A 188 -10.96 -10.35 -2.09
CA LEU A 188 -12.08 -9.42 -2.29
C LEU A 188 -12.13 -8.87 -3.72
N ALA A 189 -10.98 -8.46 -4.27
CA ALA A 189 -10.90 -8.00 -5.65
C ALA A 189 -11.28 -9.09 -6.67
N ASP A 190 -10.79 -10.32 -6.48
CA ASP A 190 -11.09 -11.47 -7.33
C ASP A 190 -12.59 -11.84 -7.28
N VAL A 191 -13.21 -11.82 -6.08
CA VAL A 191 -14.65 -12.05 -5.91
C VAL A 191 -15.46 -11.02 -6.70
N LEU A 192 -15.19 -9.74 -6.49
CA LEU A 192 -15.92 -8.65 -7.13
C LEU A 192 -15.71 -8.68 -8.66
N ASN A 193 -14.47 -8.89 -9.13
CA ASN A 193 -14.17 -9.03 -10.55
C ASN A 193 -14.85 -10.26 -11.17
N GLY A 194 -14.92 -11.38 -10.45
CA GLY A 194 -15.59 -12.59 -10.89
C GLY A 194 -17.10 -12.40 -11.02
N PHE A 195 -17.74 -11.73 -10.05
CA PHE A 195 -19.15 -11.32 -10.13
C PHE A 195 -19.43 -10.47 -11.37
N ALA A 196 -18.55 -9.51 -11.66
CA ALA A 196 -18.63 -8.69 -12.86
C ALA A 196 -18.62 -9.54 -14.13
N ARG A 197 -17.70 -10.50 -14.24
CA ARG A 197 -17.57 -11.38 -15.40
C ARG A 197 -18.77 -12.29 -15.59
N VAL A 198 -19.35 -12.80 -14.52
CA VAL A 198 -20.57 -13.61 -14.60
C VAL A 198 -21.75 -12.75 -15.04
N ARG A 199 -21.92 -11.57 -14.43
CA ARG A 199 -23.08 -10.71 -14.65
C ARG A 199 -23.07 -9.97 -15.99
N PHE A 200 -21.93 -9.42 -16.39
CA PHE A 200 -21.81 -8.57 -17.57
C PHE A 200 -21.22 -9.30 -18.78
N ASP A 201 -20.21 -10.15 -18.57
CA ASP A 201 -19.52 -10.85 -19.67
C ASP A 201 -20.08 -12.25 -19.95
N ARG A 202 -21.01 -12.74 -19.12
CA ARG A 202 -21.54 -14.13 -19.12
C ARG A 202 -20.45 -15.21 -19.22
N SER A 203 -19.27 -14.93 -18.67
CA SER A 203 -18.10 -15.79 -18.81
C SER A 203 -18.06 -16.84 -17.69
N PRO A 204 -17.98 -18.15 -18.01
CA PRO A 204 -17.88 -19.21 -16.99
C PRO A 204 -16.57 -19.14 -16.20
N ARG A 205 -15.53 -18.47 -16.74
CA ARG A 205 -14.28 -18.17 -16.01
C ARG A 205 -14.51 -17.27 -14.79
N GLY A 206 -15.61 -16.51 -14.76
CA GLY A 206 -15.97 -15.67 -13.61
C GLY A 206 -16.30 -16.48 -12.35
N LEU A 207 -16.96 -17.64 -12.47
CA LEU A 207 -17.28 -18.50 -11.32
C LEU A 207 -16.01 -19.05 -10.65
N GLY A 208 -15.02 -19.47 -11.45
CA GLY A 208 -13.72 -19.90 -10.93
C GLY A 208 -12.99 -18.79 -10.17
N GLN A 209 -13.06 -17.54 -10.65
CA GLN A 209 -12.50 -16.38 -9.97
C GLN A 209 -13.21 -16.07 -8.64
N ILE A 210 -14.55 -16.19 -8.61
CA ILE A 210 -15.33 -16.02 -7.37
C ILE A 210 -14.91 -17.06 -6.32
N LEU A 211 -14.91 -18.35 -6.68
CA LEU A 211 -14.58 -19.43 -5.74
C LEU A 211 -13.15 -19.31 -5.21
N TRP A 212 -12.20 -19.00 -6.10
CA TRP A 212 -10.81 -18.80 -5.70
C TRP A 212 -10.63 -17.54 -4.83
N GLY A 213 -11.34 -16.47 -5.15
CA GLY A 213 -11.35 -15.24 -4.35
C GLY A 213 -11.91 -15.46 -2.94
N ILE A 214 -13.00 -16.21 -2.81
CA ILE A 214 -13.57 -16.59 -1.50
C ILE A 214 -12.57 -17.41 -0.68
N PHE A 215 -11.93 -18.41 -1.30
CA PHE A 215 -10.93 -19.22 -0.62
C PHE A 215 -9.77 -18.38 -0.08
N ARG A 216 -9.22 -17.47 -0.91
CA ARG A 216 -8.16 -16.52 -0.50
C ARG A 216 -8.60 -15.60 0.64
N LEU A 217 -9.85 -15.10 0.58
CA LEU A 217 -10.43 -14.25 1.61
C LEU A 217 -10.51 -14.98 2.95
N ILE A 218 -11.08 -16.19 2.97
CA ILE A 218 -11.20 -17.02 4.18
C ILE A 218 -9.82 -17.35 4.73
N TYR A 219 -8.88 -17.79 3.88
CA TYR A 219 -7.51 -18.09 4.29
C TYR A 219 -6.82 -16.88 4.93
N GLY A 220 -6.92 -15.71 4.29
CA GLY A 220 -6.32 -14.48 4.79
C GLY A 220 -6.90 -14.04 6.14
N ILE A 221 -8.23 -14.07 6.29
CA ILE A 221 -8.90 -13.75 7.57
C ILE A 221 -8.50 -14.75 8.67
N ALA A 222 -8.55 -16.05 8.38
CA ALA A 222 -8.19 -17.09 9.36
C ALA A 222 -6.73 -16.93 9.83
N TYR A 223 -5.81 -16.66 8.90
CA TYR A 223 -4.41 -16.40 9.24
C TYR A 223 -4.26 -15.14 10.12
N LEU A 224 -4.94 -14.04 9.79
CA LEU A 224 -4.90 -12.80 10.57
C LEU A 224 -5.41 -13.01 12.00
N LEU A 225 -6.53 -13.73 12.16
CA LEU A 225 -7.05 -14.08 13.48
C LEU A 225 -6.06 -14.94 14.25
N TRP A 226 -5.49 -15.97 13.62
CA TRP A 226 -4.50 -16.85 14.24
C TRP A 226 -3.23 -16.11 14.67
N SER A 227 -2.69 -15.21 13.83
CA SER A 227 -1.48 -14.44 14.16
C SER A 227 -1.70 -13.50 15.34
N ASN A 228 -2.87 -12.86 15.42
CA ASN A 228 -3.21 -11.97 16.53
C ASN A 228 -3.45 -12.74 17.84
N ILE A 229 -4.13 -13.89 17.78
CA ILE A 229 -4.34 -14.76 18.96
C ILE A 229 -3.00 -15.29 19.50
N ARG A 230 -2.12 -15.79 18.62
CA ARG A 230 -0.79 -16.31 19.01
C ARG A 230 0.09 -15.23 19.63
N PHE A 231 -0.01 -13.99 19.16
CA PHE A 231 0.70 -12.85 19.76
C PHE A 231 0.24 -12.64 21.22
N TRP A 232 -1.06 -12.68 21.48
CA TRP A 232 -1.62 -12.53 22.83
C TRP A 232 -1.15 -13.64 23.78
N PHE A 233 -1.20 -14.91 23.35
CA PHE A 233 -0.72 -16.04 24.17
C PHE A 233 0.78 -15.97 24.48
N LYS A 234 1.62 -15.48 23.57
CA LYS A 234 3.06 -15.29 23.84
C LYS A 234 3.33 -14.21 24.90
N PHE A 235 2.47 -13.21 25.02
CA PHE A 235 2.60 -12.14 26.01
C PHE A 235 2.00 -12.53 27.37
N SER A 236 0.91 -13.30 27.40
CA SER A 236 0.29 -13.77 28.65
C SER A 236 1.09 -14.84 29.40
N LEU A 237 2.10 -15.47 28.77
CA LEU A 237 2.91 -16.54 29.37
C LEU A 237 4.33 -16.10 29.79
N LYS A 238 4.66 -14.81 29.80
CA LYS A 238 5.88 -14.36 30.50
C LYS A 238 5.57 -14.24 31.99
N PRO A 239 6.06 -15.16 32.86
CA PRO A 239 5.90 -15.00 34.29
C PRO A 239 6.59 -13.69 34.71
N SER A 240 5.87 -12.89 35.50
CA SER A 240 6.43 -11.74 36.21
C SER A 240 7.53 -12.27 37.13
N SER A 241 8.79 -12.09 36.76
CA SER A 241 9.91 -12.26 37.68
C SER A 241 9.85 -11.09 38.67
N TYR A 242 9.05 -11.26 39.72
CA TYR A 242 8.97 -10.35 40.84
C TYR A 242 10.33 -10.39 41.55
N ASN A 243 11.14 -9.35 41.34
CA ASN A 243 12.44 -9.21 41.98
C ASN A 243 12.20 -8.79 43.44
N SER A 244 12.26 -9.75 44.36
CA SER A 244 12.18 -9.51 45.80
C SER A 244 13.56 -9.21 46.37
N ASP A 245 14.14 -8.05 46.06
CA ASP A 245 15.36 -7.57 46.71
C ASP A 245 15.10 -6.22 47.37
N SER A 246 14.50 -6.26 48.56
CA SER A 246 14.56 -5.15 49.51
C SER A 246 14.23 -5.59 50.94
N GLN A 247 15.19 -6.20 51.64
CA GLN A 247 15.45 -5.96 53.07
C GLN A 247 16.95 -6.22 53.28
N GLY A 248 17.81 -5.30 53.71
CA GLY A 248 17.59 -4.27 54.72
C GLY A 248 18.12 -4.77 56.07
N SER A 249 19.44 -4.88 56.23
CA SER A 249 20.08 -4.99 57.54
C SER A 249 20.79 -3.67 57.86
N ARG A 250 20.17 -2.86 58.71
CA ARG A 250 20.82 -1.74 59.39
C ARG A 250 21.61 -2.26 60.60
N SER A 251 22.74 -1.59 60.82
CA SER A 251 23.45 -1.40 62.08
C SER A 251 22.56 -1.06 63.27
#